data_AF-A0A1Q7AXQ6-F1
#
_entry.id   AF-A0A1Q7AXQ6-F1
#
_cell.length_a   1.000
_cell.length_b   1.000
_cell.length_c   1.000
_cell.angle_alpha   90.00
_cell.angle_beta   90.00
_cell.angle_gamma   90.00
#
_symmetry.space_group_name_H-M   'P 1'
#
loop_
_entity.id
_entity.type
_entity.pdbx_description
1 polymer ?
#
loop_
_entity_poly.entity_id
_entity_poly.type
_entity_poly.pdbx_seq_one_letter_code
_entity_poly.pdbx_strand_id
1 'polypeptide(L)'
;MARQPRTAGSAPVADPDRRDPAEVAPASAYRCGDPVWVYRYGAWRPGVVEGASVRAVMATYRCTAGRGTVVDTMSAEYVMPRGDVDAQLDAAFSAPDVELSR
;
A
#
# COMPACT_ATOMS: atom_id res chain seq x y z
N MET A 1 16.68 1.59 -26.96
CA MET A 1 16.23 0.78 -25.80
C MET A 1 15.13 1.55 -25.07
N ALA A 2 13.87 1.26 -25.36
CA ALA A 2 12.74 1.92 -24.69
C ALA A 2 12.38 1.14 -23.42
N ARG A 3 12.56 1.75 -22.25
CA ARG A 3 11.99 1.26 -21.00
C ARG A 3 10.46 1.34 -21.15
N GLN A 4 9.80 0.21 -21.35
CA GLN A 4 8.35 0.16 -21.36
C GLN A 4 7.84 0.66 -20.00
N PRO A 5 6.84 1.57 -19.95
CA PRO A 5 6.19 1.91 -18.70
C PRO A 5 5.48 0.65 -18.21
N ARG A 6 5.95 0.11 -17.08
CA ARG A 6 5.26 -0.96 -16.36
C ARG A 6 3.87 -0.42 -16.05
N THR A 7 2.84 -1.02 -16.62
CA THR A 7 1.44 -0.64 -16.42
C THR A 7 1.16 -0.63 -14.92
N ALA A 8 1.01 0.57 -14.36
CA ALA A 8 0.37 0.74 -13.07
C ALA A 8 -1.07 0.28 -13.27
N GLY A 9 -1.49 -0.81 -12.64
CA GLY A 9 -2.89 -1.20 -12.68
C GLY A 9 -3.76 -0.08 -12.11
N SER A 10 -4.98 0.00 -12.65
CA SER A 10 -5.88 1.10 -12.30
C SER A 10 -6.15 1.08 -10.80
N ALA A 11 -6.09 2.26 -10.19
CA ALA A 11 -6.53 2.43 -8.82
C ALA A 11 -7.98 1.91 -8.69
N PRO A 12 -8.30 1.22 -7.59
CA PRO A 12 -9.67 0.80 -7.31
C PRO A 12 -10.65 1.98 -7.27
N VAL A 13 -11.93 1.70 -7.53
CA VAL A 13 -13.02 2.69 -7.42
C VAL A 13 -13.96 2.43 -6.25
N ALA A 14 -13.66 1.43 -5.42
CA ALA A 14 -14.49 1.05 -4.28
C ALA A 14 -14.52 2.16 -3.22
N ASP A 15 -15.69 2.47 -2.68
CA ASP A 15 -15.84 3.33 -1.51
C ASP A 15 -15.62 2.46 -0.26
N PRO A 16 -14.61 2.74 0.58
CA PRO A 16 -14.28 1.92 1.75
C PRO A 16 -15.46 1.75 2.71
N ASP A 17 -16.31 2.75 2.86
CA ASP A 17 -17.44 2.72 3.80
C ASP A 17 -18.62 1.87 3.27
N ARG A 18 -18.56 1.46 2.00
CA ARG A 18 -19.60 0.64 1.33
C ARG A 18 -19.13 -0.75 0.95
N ARG A 19 -17.92 -1.15 1.36
CA ARG A 19 -17.39 -2.48 1.07
C ARG A 19 -18.16 -3.52 1.88
N ASP A 20 -18.45 -4.66 1.27
CA ASP A 20 -18.98 -5.81 2.00
C ASP A 20 -17.93 -6.29 3.01
N PRO A 21 -18.23 -6.31 4.33
CA PRO A 21 -17.31 -6.81 5.34
C PRO A 21 -16.83 -8.25 5.09
N ALA A 22 -17.62 -9.08 4.39
CA ALA A 22 -17.22 -10.44 4.03
C ALA A 22 -16.12 -10.48 2.94
N GLU A 23 -16.02 -9.42 2.14
CA GLU A 23 -15.01 -9.27 1.08
C GLU A 23 -13.79 -8.45 1.54
N VAL A 24 -13.84 -7.88 2.75
CA VAL A 24 -12.72 -7.18 3.36
C VAL A 24 -11.80 -8.18 4.05
N ALA A 25 -10.59 -8.34 3.52
CA ALA A 25 -9.55 -9.11 4.20
C ALA A 25 -9.29 -8.51 5.60
N PRO A 26 -9.20 -9.32 6.67
CA PRO A 26 -8.97 -8.79 8.01
C PRO A 26 -7.58 -8.16 8.11
N ALA A 27 -7.40 -7.19 9.01
CA ALA A 27 -6.12 -6.50 9.20
C ALA A 27 -4.96 -7.47 9.50
N SER A 28 -5.22 -8.56 10.22
CA SER A 28 -4.23 -9.59 10.54
C SER A 28 -3.79 -10.44 9.35
N ALA A 29 -4.42 -10.33 8.19
CA ALA A 29 -4.00 -11.04 6.98
C ALA A 29 -2.78 -10.37 6.32
N TYR A 30 -2.58 -9.07 6.54
CA TYR A 30 -1.48 -8.31 5.97
C TYR A 30 -0.15 -8.60 6.68
N ARG A 31 0.94 -8.51 5.93
CA ARG A 31 2.32 -8.70 6.38
C ARG A 31 3.17 -7.50 5.99
N CYS A 32 4.23 -7.25 6.74
CA CYS A 32 5.22 -6.24 6.40
C CYS A 32 5.77 -6.51 4.99
N GLY A 33 5.83 -5.49 4.15
CA GLY A 33 6.22 -5.58 2.75
C GLY A 33 5.08 -5.86 1.76
N ASP A 34 3.87 -6.19 2.22
CA ASP A 34 2.75 -6.44 1.31
C ASP A 34 2.38 -5.18 0.50
N PRO A 35 2.32 -5.27 -0.84
CA PRO A 35 1.85 -4.16 -1.66
C PRO A 35 0.34 -4.00 -1.49
N VAL A 36 -0.07 -2.77 -1.19
CA VAL A 36 -1.47 -2.44 -0.95
C VAL A 36 -1.90 -1.16 -1.67
N TRP A 37 -3.21 -1.00 -1.82
CA TRP A 37 -3.87 0.27 -2.04
C TRP A 37 -4.35 0.81 -0.70
N VAL A 38 -4.09 2.09 -0.43
CA VAL A 38 -4.53 2.81 0.76
C VAL A 38 -5.50 3.91 0.36
N TYR A 39 -6.69 3.95 0.95
CA TYR A 39 -7.65 5.02 0.70
C TYR A 39 -7.47 6.19 1.66
N ARG A 40 -7.03 7.34 1.11
CA ARG A 40 -6.88 8.60 1.86
C ARG A 40 -7.18 9.80 0.99
N TYR A 41 -7.80 10.81 1.62
CA TYR A 41 -8.18 12.06 0.96
C TYR A 41 -9.00 11.84 -0.32
N GLY A 42 -9.96 10.91 -0.27
CA GLY A 42 -10.87 10.63 -1.39
C GLY A 42 -10.30 9.77 -2.52
N ALA A 43 -9.09 9.23 -2.39
CA ALA A 43 -8.44 8.45 -3.46
C ALA A 43 -7.69 7.22 -2.92
N TRP A 44 -7.71 6.15 -3.70
CA TRP A 44 -6.83 4.99 -3.50
C TRP A 44 -5.43 5.30 -4.02
N ARG A 45 -4.43 4.98 -3.21
CA ARG A 45 -3.02 5.31 -3.49
C ARG A 45 -2.13 4.11 -3.23
N PRO A 46 -1.08 3.93 -4.03
CA PRO A 46 -0.20 2.79 -3.84
C PRO A 46 0.55 2.95 -2.52
N GLY A 47 0.60 1.85 -1.78
CA GLY A 47 1.20 1.71 -0.47
C GLY A 47 1.93 0.38 -0.31
N VAL A 48 2.68 0.28 0.78
CA VAL A 48 3.31 -0.94 1.28
C VAL A 48 3.07 -1.01 2.79
N VAL A 49 2.72 -2.19 3.28
CA VAL A 49 2.48 -2.42 4.70
C VAL A 49 3.80 -2.38 5.48
N GLU A 50 3.84 -1.57 6.52
CA GLU A 50 4.96 -1.50 7.48
C GLU A 50 4.76 -2.51 8.62
N GLY A 51 3.51 -2.68 9.06
CA GLY A 51 3.14 -3.60 10.12
C GLY A 51 1.64 -3.80 10.19
N ALA A 52 1.22 -4.90 10.78
CA ALA A 52 -0.20 -5.23 10.92
C ALA A 52 -0.47 -5.86 12.28
N SER A 53 -1.69 -5.63 12.76
CA SER A 53 -2.23 -6.20 13.99
C SER A 53 -3.60 -6.80 13.72
N VAL A 54 -4.24 -7.34 14.76
CA VAL A 54 -5.62 -7.86 14.65
C VAL A 54 -6.65 -6.76 14.33
N ARG A 55 -6.34 -5.48 14.58
CA ARG A 55 -7.32 -4.37 14.43
C ARG A 55 -6.95 -3.35 13.35
N ALA A 56 -5.67 -3.24 13.03
CA ALA A 56 -5.18 -2.16 12.19
C ALA A 56 -3.95 -2.57 11.38
N VAL A 57 -3.81 -1.92 10.23
CA VAL A 57 -2.68 -1.98 9.31
C VAL A 57 -1.99 -0.63 9.35
N MET A 58 -0.68 -0.63 9.53
CA MET A 58 0.18 0.52 9.34
C MET A 58 0.85 0.39 7.96
N ALA A 59 0.72 1.41 7.11
CA ALA A 59 1.29 1.37 5.77
C ALA A 59 1.90 2.72 5.38
N THR A 60 2.95 2.65 4.58
CA THR A 60 3.57 3.78 3.90
C THR A 60 2.97 3.89 2.51
N TYR A 61 2.42 5.05 2.15
CA TYR A 61 1.75 5.27 0.86
C TYR A 61 2.06 6.63 0.26
N ARG A 62 1.79 6.80 -1.04
CA ARG A 62 2.04 8.08 -1.74
C ARG A 62 1.03 9.14 -1.30
N CYS A 63 1.50 10.32 -0.89
CA CYS A 63 0.62 11.38 -0.39
C CYS A 63 0.06 12.32 -1.47
N THR A 64 0.71 12.44 -2.63
CA THR A 64 0.23 13.22 -3.80
C THR A 64 1.03 12.80 -5.04
N ALA A 65 0.86 13.48 -6.18
CA ALA A 65 1.68 13.30 -7.38
C ALA A 65 3.20 13.56 -7.17
N GLY A 66 3.61 13.98 -5.97
CA GLY A 66 5.02 14.13 -5.60
C GLY A 66 5.74 12.81 -5.29
N ARG A 67 7.01 12.94 -4.86
CA ARG A 67 7.85 11.80 -4.44
C ARG A 67 7.70 11.44 -2.96
N GLY A 68 6.97 12.25 -2.18
CA GLY A 68 6.80 12.04 -0.75
C GLY A 68 5.86 10.89 -0.41
N THR A 69 6.20 10.16 0.64
CA THR A 69 5.35 9.14 1.26
C THR A 69 4.84 9.62 2.62
N VAL A 70 3.75 9.02 3.07
CA VAL A 70 3.19 9.21 4.41
C VAL A 70 2.98 7.84 5.03
N VAL A 71 3.29 7.71 6.31
CA VAL A 71 2.96 6.56 7.14
C VAL A 71 1.64 6.84 7.83
N ASP A 72 0.70 5.90 7.77
CA ASP A 72 -0.56 6.00 8.49
C ASP A 72 -1.04 4.64 8.99
N THR A 73 -1.90 4.64 10.01
CA THR A 73 -2.54 3.46 10.59
C THR A 73 -4.05 3.49 10.34
N MET A 74 -4.58 2.43 9.74
CA MET A 74 -6.00 2.29 9.39
C MET A 74 -6.56 0.92 9.74
N SER A 75 -7.88 0.87 9.83
CA SER A 75 -8.66 -0.36 9.72
C SER A 75 -8.65 -0.92 8.29
N ALA A 76 -9.02 -2.19 8.15
CA ALA A 76 -8.82 -2.97 6.93
C ALA A 76 -9.69 -2.51 5.75
N GLU A 77 -10.83 -1.86 6.00
CA GLU A 77 -11.72 -1.33 4.97
C GLU A 77 -11.03 -0.28 4.07
N TYR A 78 -10.06 0.46 4.62
CA TYR A 78 -9.25 1.47 3.90
C TYR A 78 -8.02 0.87 3.21
N VAL A 79 -7.86 -0.44 3.23
CA VAL A 79 -6.73 -1.16 2.64
C VAL A 79 -7.24 -2.22 1.66
N MET A 80 -6.58 -2.36 0.52
CA MET A 80 -6.81 -3.46 -0.41
C MET A 80 -5.50 -4.04 -0.92
N PRO A 81 -5.41 -5.36 -1.16
CA PRO A 81 -4.25 -5.93 -1.83
C PRO A 81 -4.03 -5.28 -3.19
N ARG A 82 -2.78 -4.99 -3.52
CA ARG A 82 -2.38 -4.43 -4.81
C ARG A 82 -1.61 -5.48 -5.60
N GLY A 83 -2.19 -5.92 -6.72
CA GLY A 83 -1.55 -6.89 -7.61
C GLY A 83 -0.43 -6.31 -8.46
N ASP A 84 -0.38 -4.97 -8.60
CA ASP A 84 0.57 -4.29 -9.48
C ASP A 84 1.74 -3.68 -8.71
N VAL A 85 2.93 -3.80 -9.31
CA VAL A 85 4.18 -3.32 -8.71
C VAL A 85 4.38 -1.82 -9.00
N ASP A 86 4.53 -0.99 -7.97
CA ASP A 86 5.05 0.38 -8.05
C ASP A 86 6.56 0.29 -7.83
N ALA A 87 7.33 0.40 -8.92
CA ALA A 87 8.77 0.19 -8.90
C ALA A 87 9.53 1.18 -8.00
N GLN A 88 8.97 2.36 -7.71
CA GLN A 88 9.64 3.33 -6.84
C GLN A 88 9.36 3.01 -5.37
N LEU A 89 8.10 2.69 -5.06
CA LEU A 89 7.69 2.40 -3.70
C LEU A 89 8.19 1.01 -3.28
N ASP A 90 7.91 -0.01 -4.07
CA ASP A 90 8.17 -1.40 -3.70
C ASP A 90 9.67 -1.71 -3.67
N ALA A 91 10.49 -1.03 -4.48
CA ALA A 91 11.94 -1.19 -4.42
C ALA A 91 12.54 -0.68 -3.11
N ALA A 92 11.97 0.36 -2.51
CA ALA A 92 12.43 0.88 -1.22
C ALA A 92 12.15 -0.12 -0.07
N PHE A 93 11.12 -0.95 -0.21
CA PHE A 93 10.70 -1.96 0.77
C PHE A 93 11.21 -3.37 0.46
N SER A 94 11.64 -3.63 -0.77
CA SER A 94 12.20 -4.92 -1.20
C SER A 94 13.71 -5.01 -1.01
N ALA A 95 14.40 -3.88 -0.84
CA ALA A 95 15.83 -3.91 -0.54
C ALA A 95 16.01 -4.46 0.89
N PRO A 96 16.84 -5.49 1.10
CA PRO A 96 17.24 -5.85 2.45
C PRO A 96 17.91 -4.63 3.08
N ASP A 97 17.59 -4.36 4.35
CA ASP A 97 18.25 -3.36 5.18
C ASP A 97 19.76 -3.54 5.01
N VAL A 98 20.39 -2.70 4.18
CA VAL A 98 21.85 -2.58 4.18
C VAL A 98 22.14 -1.82 5.45
N GLU A 99 22.30 -2.62 6.51
CA GLU A 99 22.75 -2.23 7.82
C GLU A 99 23.93 -1.26 7.64
N LEU A 100 23.67 0.02 7.88
CA LEU A 100 24.68 1.05 8.03
C LEU A 100 25.41 0.79 9.35
N SER A 101 26.22 -0.26 9.37
CA SER A 101 27.24 -0.48 10.39
C SER A 101 28.36 0.54 10.13
N ARG A 102 28.34 1.61 10.92
CA ARG A 102 29.38 2.63 11.06
C ARG A 102 30.44 2.20 12.06
#